data_AF-A0A928J1Q1-F1
#
_entry.id   AF-A0A928J1Q1-F1
#
_cell.length_a   1.000
_cell.length_b   1.000
_cell.length_c   1.000
_cell.angle_alpha   90.00
_cell.angle_beta   90.00
_cell.angle_gamma   90.00
#
_symmetry.space_group_name_H-M   'P 1'
#
loop_
_entity.id
_entity.type
_entity.pdbx_description
1 polymer ?
#
loop_
_entity_poly.entity_id
_entity_poly.type
_entity_poly.pdbx_seq_one_letter_code
_entity_poly.pdbx_strand_id
1 'polypeptide(L)'
;MTTTIKLIGINKAQVTKAFAKKAVIFGTEEYKLWREFKQDFPEAEMVTKSIKRNPNKKTNRNMTYDRMTKFIDAQKNSEELMSEFEHQKKIAQIAPSPYHAIVAWFIKKFSDTEDFKTAFEIEDNKDAADADSEDFETVETF
;
A
#
# COMPACT_ATOMS: atom_id res chain seq x y z
N MET A 1 12.22 -15.79 8.12
CA MET A 1 11.55 -14.69 8.86
C MET A 1 11.40 -15.14 10.30
N THR A 2 11.87 -14.38 11.27
CA THR A 2 11.76 -14.76 12.69
C THR A 2 10.34 -14.54 13.19
N THR A 3 9.71 -15.61 13.66
CA THR A 3 8.41 -15.58 14.30
C THR A 3 8.59 -15.19 15.76
N THR A 4 8.10 -14.02 16.16
CA THR A 4 8.28 -13.51 17.53
C THR A 4 6.94 -13.10 18.12
N ILE A 5 6.62 -13.62 19.30
CA ILE A 5 5.52 -13.18 20.15
C ILE A 5 6.08 -12.17 21.15
N LYS A 6 5.43 -11.01 21.30
CA LYS A 6 5.82 -10.00 22.30
C LYS A 6 4.73 -9.81 23.33
N LEU A 7 5.03 -9.94 24.61
CA LEU A 7 4.06 -9.60 25.66
C LEU A 7 3.94 -8.07 25.76
N ILE A 8 2.71 -7.52 25.69
CA ILE A 8 2.44 -6.07 25.81
C ILE A 8 1.73 -5.74 27.13
N GLY A 9 1.11 -6.75 27.76
CA GLY A 9 0.41 -6.59 29.03
C GLY A 9 0.11 -7.94 29.66
N ILE A 10 -0.61 -7.92 30.78
CA ILE A 10 -0.84 -9.10 31.64
C ILE A 10 -1.42 -10.27 30.83
N ASN A 11 -2.41 -10.01 29.96
CA ASN A 11 -3.09 -11.02 29.14
C ASN A 11 -3.05 -10.71 27.63
N LYS A 12 -2.08 -9.90 27.15
CA LYS A 12 -2.04 -9.46 25.75
C LYS A 12 -0.69 -9.72 25.11
N ALA A 13 -0.71 -10.50 24.02
CA ALA A 13 0.47 -10.85 23.24
C ALA A 13 0.40 -10.22 21.84
N GLN A 14 1.37 -9.37 21.49
CA GLN A 14 1.52 -8.84 20.15
C GLN A 14 2.08 -9.88 19.20
N VAL A 15 1.37 -10.07 18.10
CA VAL A 15 1.81 -10.92 16.99
C VAL A 15 1.68 -10.20 15.65
N THR A 16 2.32 -10.74 14.61
CA THR A 16 2.13 -10.26 13.23
C THR A 16 0.82 -10.78 12.65
N LYS A 17 0.27 -10.10 11.64
CA LYS A 17 -0.94 -10.56 10.94
C LYS A 17 -0.75 -11.94 10.30
N ALA A 18 0.43 -12.21 9.74
CA ALA A 18 0.77 -13.52 9.18
C ALA A 18 0.82 -14.62 10.26
N PHE A 19 1.40 -14.31 11.43
CA PHE A 19 1.41 -15.25 12.55
C PHE A 19 -0.02 -15.56 13.02
N ALA A 20 -0.85 -14.55 13.28
CA ALA A 20 -2.23 -14.76 13.74
C ALA A 20 -3.03 -15.65 12.76
N LYS A 21 -2.88 -15.44 11.45
CA LYS A 21 -3.53 -16.29 10.44
C LYS A 21 -3.08 -17.74 10.50
N LYS A 22 -1.77 -17.97 10.64
CA LYS A 22 -1.22 -19.34 10.69
C LYS A 22 -1.46 -20.02 12.04
N ALA A 23 -1.43 -19.28 13.14
CA ALA A 23 -1.61 -19.79 14.50
C ALA A 23 -3.01 -20.37 14.77
N VAL A 24 -3.99 -20.13 13.90
CA VAL A 24 -5.32 -20.77 13.95
C VAL A 24 -5.33 -22.10 13.18
N ILE A 25 -4.38 -22.32 12.27
CA ILE A 25 -4.31 -23.52 11.44
C ILE A 25 -3.54 -24.61 12.20
N PHE A 26 -4.22 -25.71 12.49
CA PHE A 26 -3.65 -26.86 13.18
C PHE A 26 -2.45 -27.45 12.41
N GLY A 27 -1.38 -27.79 13.14
CA GLY A 27 -0.19 -28.41 12.57
C GLY A 27 0.88 -27.44 12.06
N THR A 28 0.58 -26.14 11.98
CA THR A 28 1.60 -25.12 11.68
C THR A 28 2.58 -24.93 12.84
N GLU A 29 3.78 -24.46 12.53
CA GLU A 29 4.78 -24.11 13.56
C GLU A 29 4.25 -22.99 14.46
N GLU A 30 3.53 -22.03 13.88
CA GLU A 30 2.93 -20.90 14.58
C GLU A 30 1.83 -21.33 15.55
N TYR A 31 1.02 -22.34 15.20
CA TYR A 31 0.03 -22.92 16.12
C TYR A 31 0.70 -23.58 17.32
N LYS A 32 1.78 -24.35 17.11
CA LYS A 32 2.54 -25.00 18.19
C LYS A 32 3.14 -23.95 19.13
N LEU A 33 3.76 -22.92 18.56
CA LEU A 33 4.35 -21.82 19.33
C LEU A 33 3.29 -21.06 20.15
N TRP A 34 2.10 -20.83 19.60
CA TRP A 34 1.00 -20.20 20.32
C TRP A 34 0.45 -21.10 21.43
N ARG A 35 0.36 -22.42 21.20
CA ARG A 35 -0.04 -23.40 22.21
C ARG A 35 0.92 -23.44 23.39
N GLU A 36 2.23 -23.49 23.13
CA GLU A 36 3.26 -23.41 24.16
C GLU A 36 3.16 -22.09 24.94
N PHE A 37 2.99 -20.97 24.24
CA PHE A 37 2.80 -19.67 24.88
C PHE A 37 1.56 -19.62 25.80
N LYS A 38 0.45 -20.26 25.42
CA LYS A 38 -0.75 -20.34 26.28
C LYS A 38 -0.59 -21.26 27.49
N GLN A 39 0.42 -22.14 27.53
CA GLN A 39 0.70 -22.93 28.74
C GLN A 39 1.21 -22.04 29.87
N ASP A 40 2.09 -21.11 29.55
CA ASP A 40 2.62 -20.13 30.51
C ASP A 40 1.60 -19.01 30.77
N PHE A 41 0.80 -18.64 29.77
CA PHE A 41 -0.18 -17.54 29.83
C PHE A 41 -1.58 -17.98 29.35
N PRO A 42 -2.37 -18.69 30.18
CA PRO A 42 -3.63 -19.31 29.75
C PRO A 42 -4.69 -18.30 29.29
N GLU A 43 -4.71 -17.11 29.90
CA GLU A 43 -5.63 -16.02 29.56
C GLU A 43 -5.11 -15.11 28.44
N ALA A 44 -3.96 -15.41 27.83
CA ALA A 44 -3.40 -14.53 26.81
C ALA A 44 -4.22 -14.51 25.51
N GLU A 45 -4.45 -13.30 25.02
CA GLU A 45 -5.09 -13.01 23.74
C GLU A 45 -4.07 -12.52 22.71
N MET A 46 -4.21 -12.99 21.47
CA MET A 46 -3.42 -12.50 20.34
C MET A 46 -3.92 -11.13 19.90
N VAL A 47 -3.05 -10.13 19.94
CA VAL A 47 -3.31 -8.78 19.46
C VAL A 47 -2.41 -8.51 18.26
N THR A 48 -2.99 -8.21 17.10
CA THR A 48 -2.21 -7.78 15.94
C THR A 48 -1.94 -6.29 16.02
N LYS A 49 -0.68 -5.88 15.82
CA LYS A 49 -0.36 -4.46 15.68
C LYS A 49 -1.05 -3.87 14.44
N SER A 50 -1.87 -2.84 14.64
CA SER A 50 -2.34 -2.01 13.52
C SER A 50 -1.20 -1.12 13.07
N ILE A 51 -0.85 -1.18 11.79
CA ILE A 51 0.15 -0.29 11.20
C ILE A 51 -0.55 1.05 10.96
N LYS A 52 -0.12 2.11 11.65
CA LYS A 52 -0.62 3.46 11.42
C LYS A 52 -0.30 3.85 9.98
N ARG A 53 -1.33 3.87 9.13
CA ARG A 53 -1.26 4.44 7.78
C ARG A 53 -1.56 5.92 7.87
N ASN A 54 -0.87 6.73 7.09
CA ASN A 54 -1.23 8.14 6.93
C ASN A 54 -2.30 8.22 5.83
N PRO A 55 -3.57 8.50 6.17
CA PRO A 55 -4.64 8.56 5.18
C PRO A 55 -4.43 9.71 4.17
N ASN A 56 -3.70 10.75 4.57
CA ASN A 56 -3.41 11.91 3.73
C ASN A 56 -2.17 11.71 2.84
N LYS A 57 -1.53 10.53 2.89
CA LYS A 57 -0.36 10.25 2.04
C LYS A 57 -0.84 9.99 0.61
N LYS A 58 -0.81 11.04 -0.21
CA LYS A 58 -0.97 10.94 -1.66
C LYS A 58 0.06 9.94 -2.21
N THR A 59 -0.41 8.82 -2.73
CA THR A 59 0.45 7.84 -3.39
C THR A 59 0.38 8.13 -4.89
N ASN A 60 1.53 8.33 -5.54
CA ASN A 60 1.60 8.62 -6.99
C ASN A 60 1.27 7.37 -7.86
N ARG A 61 0.25 6.60 -7.48
CA ARG A 61 -0.12 5.32 -8.11
C ARG A 61 -0.61 5.52 -9.54
N ASN A 62 -1.14 6.71 -9.86
CA ASN A 62 -1.69 7.06 -11.16
C ASN A 62 -0.70 7.74 -12.13
N MET A 63 0.54 8.01 -11.73
CA MET A 63 1.44 8.90 -12.48
C MET A 63 2.56 8.18 -13.25
N THR A 64 2.19 7.12 -13.97
CA THR A 64 3.10 6.34 -14.84
C THR A 64 3.51 7.14 -16.07
N TYR A 65 4.67 6.82 -16.66
CA TYR A 65 5.14 7.46 -17.91
C TYR A 65 4.09 7.43 -19.02
N ASP A 66 3.41 6.30 -19.23
CA ASP A 66 2.39 6.16 -20.29
C ASP A 66 1.19 7.08 -20.07
N ARG A 67 0.89 7.45 -18.82
CA ARG A 67 -0.20 8.38 -18.52
C ARG A 67 0.27 9.83 -18.70
N MET A 68 1.50 10.14 -18.31
CA MET A 68 2.10 11.45 -18.57
C MET A 68 2.18 11.72 -20.08
N THR A 69 2.60 10.75 -20.89
CA THR A 69 2.68 10.91 -22.34
C THR A 69 1.30 11.09 -22.96
N LYS A 70 0.31 10.27 -22.59
CA LYS A 70 -1.09 10.43 -23.05
C LYS A 70 -1.67 11.78 -22.67
N PHE A 71 -1.35 12.28 -21.47
CA PHE A 71 -1.76 13.62 -21.06
C PHE A 71 -1.11 14.68 -21.94
N ILE A 72 0.22 14.63 -22.12
CA ILE A 72 0.93 15.59 -22.99
C ILE A 72 0.42 15.55 -24.44
N ASP A 73 0.08 14.38 -24.95
CA ASP A 73 -0.41 14.19 -26.32
C ASP A 73 -1.80 14.81 -26.56
N ALA A 74 -2.64 14.83 -25.53
CA ALA A 74 -3.97 15.45 -25.60
C ALA A 74 -3.93 17.00 -25.64
N GLN A 75 -2.76 17.61 -25.41
CA GLN A 75 -2.63 19.06 -25.24
C GLN A 75 -2.39 19.72 -26.59
N LYS A 76 -2.87 20.96 -26.75
CA LYS A 76 -2.72 21.71 -28.01
C LYS A 76 -1.25 21.94 -28.45
N ASN A 77 -0.32 21.95 -27.49
CA ASN A 77 1.12 22.12 -27.71
C ASN A 77 1.88 20.80 -27.50
N SER A 78 1.30 19.68 -27.93
CA SER A 78 1.82 18.33 -27.66
C SER A 78 3.27 18.13 -28.14
N GLU A 79 3.63 18.60 -29.35
CA GLU A 79 4.97 18.43 -29.92
C GLU A 79 6.07 19.09 -29.06
N GLU A 80 5.86 20.36 -28.65
CA GLU A 80 6.80 21.09 -27.82
C GLU A 80 6.94 20.46 -26.43
N LEU A 81 5.81 20.09 -25.81
CA LEU A 81 5.78 19.49 -24.48
C LEU A 81 6.39 18.08 -24.46
N MET A 82 6.23 17.30 -25.54
CA MET A 82 6.85 15.98 -25.66
C MET A 82 8.37 16.11 -25.76
N SER A 83 8.85 17.10 -26.51
CA SER A 83 10.29 17.40 -26.61
C SER A 83 10.89 17.80 -25.25
N GLU A 84 10.21 18.67 -24.49
CA GLU A 84 10.60 19.02 -23.12
C GLU A 84 10.64 17.78 -22.19
N PHE A 85 9.65 16.90 -22.31
CA PHE A 85 9.55 15.68 -21.52
C PHE A 85 10.69 14.69 -21.81
N GLU A 86 11.07 14.51 -23.08
CA GLU A 86 12.22 13.70 -23.46
C GLU A 86 13.54 14.29 -22.97
N HIS A 87 13.69 15.62 -23.05
CA HIS A 87 14.85 16.30 -22.48
C HIS A 87 14.94 16.07 -20.96
N GLN A 88 13.82 16.19 -20.24
CA GLN A 88 13.76 15.93 -18.82
C GLN A 88 14.07 14.47 -18.48
N LYS A 89 13.66 13.50 -19.31
CA LYS A 89 14.06 12.10 -19.18
C LYS A 89 15.57 11.92 -19.24
N LYS A 90 16.26 12.59 -20.18
CA LYS A 90 17.72 12.54 -20.31
C LYS A 90 18.41 13.12 -19.07
N ILE A 91 17.94 14.25 -18.56
CA ILE A 91 18.47 14.85 -17.31
C ILE A 91 18.23 13.91 -16.13
N ALA A 92 17.03 13.34 -16.02
CA ALA A 92 16.64 12.52 -14.89
C ALA A 92 17.45 11.22 -14.78
N GLN A 93 18.01 10.68 -15.87
CA GLN A 93 18.88 9.50 -15.81
C GLN A 93 20.11 9.69 -14.91
N ILE A 94 20.57 10.94 -14.74
CA ILE A 94 21.72 11.28 -13.88
C ILE A 94 21.28 11.37 -12.41
N ALA A 95 19.99 11.55 -12.14
CA ALA A 95 19.47 11.70 -10.79
C ALA A 95 19.41 10.35 -10.05
N PRO A 96 19.52 10.35 -8.70
CA PRO A 96 19.41 9.13 -7.89
C PRO A 96 18.01 8.48 -8.00
N SER A 97 16.99 9.25 -8.34
CA SER A 97 15.65 8.73 -8.66
C SER A 97 15.11 9.39 -9.92
N PRO A 98 15.36 8.79 -11.11
CA PRO A 98 14.95 9.36 -12.38
C PRO A 98 13.44 9.58 -12.49
N TYR A 99 12.67 8.58 -12.06
CA TYR A 99 11.21 8.64 -12.09
C TYR A 99 10.67 9.77 -11.21
N HIS A 100 11.15 9.90 -9.97
CA HIS A 100 10.67 10.96 -9.07
C HIS A 100 11.05 12.36 -9.56
N ALA A 101 12.19 12.52 -10.24
CA ALA A 101 12.57 13.79 -10.84
C ALA A 101 11.61 14.23 -11.97
N ILE A 102 11.18 13.29 -12.82
CA ILE A 102 10.23 13.56 -13.90
C ILE A 102 8.83 13.84 -13.32
N VAL A 103 8.40 13.04 -12.36
CA VAL A 103 7.16 13.23 -11.58
C VAL A 103 7.10 14.64 -10.97
N ALA A 104 8.17 15.09 -10.30
CA ALA A 104 8.23 16.40 -9.69
C ALA A 104 8.15 17.53 -10.74
N TRP A 105 8.85 17.37 -11.87
CA TRP A 105 8.77 18.32 -12.99
C TRP A 105 7.36 18.39 -13.58
N PHE A 106 6.73 17.23 -13.80
CA PHE A 106 5.39 17.13 -14.37
C PHE A 106 4.34 17.80 -13.47
N ILE A 107 4.37 17.51 -12.17
CA ILE A 107 3.49 18.17 -11.19
C ILE A 107 3.73 19.67 -11.21
N LYS A 108 4.99 20.13 -11.19
CA LYS A 108 5.31 21.56 -11.20
C LYS A 108 4.84 22.28 -12.47
N LYS A 109 4.85 21.59 -13.62
CA LYS A 109 4.45 22.18 -14.91
C LYS A 109 2.93 22.26 -15.06
N PHE A 110 2.20 21.25 -14.57
CA PHE A 110 0.76 21.11 -14.82
C PHE A 110 -0.13 21.26 -13.57
N SER A 111 0.43 21.53 -12.38
CA SER A 111 -0.32 21.65 -11.12
C SER A 111 -1.49 22.62 -11.18
N ASP A 112 -1.38 23.65 -12.03
CA ASP A 112 -2.31 24.76 -12.11
C ASP A 112 -3.44 24.51 -13.11
N THR A 113 -3.35 23.42 -13.91
CA THR A 113 -4.36 23.07 -14.90
C THR A 113 -5.49 22.25 -14.29
N GLU A 114 -6.75 22.61 -14.59
CA GLU A 114 -7.91 21.83 -14.13
C GLU A 114 -7.90 20.41 -14.71
N ASP A 115 -7.47 20.26 -15.96
CA ASP A 115 -7.32 18.98 -16.66
C ASP A 115 -6.41 18.00 -15.91
N PHE A 116 -5.33 18.50 -15.30
CA PHE A 116 -4.42 17.68 -14.50
C PHE A 116 -5.10 17.16 -13.23
N LYS A 117 -5.89 18.02 -12.55
CA LYS A 117 -6.62 17.62 -11.35
C LYS A 117 -7.65 16.55 -11.67
N THR A 118 -8.40 16.72 -12.75
CA THR A 118 -9.38 15.72 -13.20
C THR A 118 -8.72 14.41 -13.62
N ALA A 119 -7.60 14.47 -14.35
CA ALA A 119 -6.94 13.28 -14.87
C ALA A 119 -6.13 12.49 -13.82
N PHE A 120 -5.61 13.15 -12.77
CA PHE A 120 -4.65 12.55 -11.84
C PHE A 120 -5.02 12.61 -10.35
N GLU A 121 -5.94 13.48 -9.91
CA GLU A 121 -6.33 13.57 -8.49
C GLU A 121 -7.56 12.71 -8.12
N ILE A 122 -8.25 12.11 -9.10
CA ILE A 122 -9.38 11.21 -8.83
C ILE A 122 -8.85 9.79 -8.62
N GLU A 123 -8.61 9.39 -7.36
CA GLU A 123 -8.85 8.03 -6.81
C GLU A 123 -8.30 7.81 -5.37
N ASP A 124 -8.16 8.85 -4.55
CA ASP A 124 -7.75 8.65 -3.14
C ASP A 124 -8.86 8.04 -2.24
N ASN A 125 -10.04 7.67 -2.77
CA ASN A 125 -11.21 7.28 -1.96
C ASN A 125 -11.82 5.88 -2.24
N LYS A 126 -11.12 4.95 -2.88
CA LYS A 126 -11.66 3.59 -3.14
C LYS A 126 -11.25 2.49 -2.14
N ASP A 127 -10.27 2.72 -1.29
CA ASP A 127 -9.75 1.65 -0.40
C ASP A 127 -10.50 1.52 0.95
N ALA A 128 -11.65 2.19 1.14
CA ALA A 128 -12.44 2.12 2.38
C ALA A 128 -13.54 1.05 2.36
N ALA A 129 -13.81 0.38 1.23
CA ALA A 129 -14.96 -0.54 1.10
C ALA A 129 -14.63 -2.04 1.16
N ASP A 130 -13.41 -2.49 0.82
CA ASP A 130 -13.08 -3.93 0.75
C ASP A 130 -12.48 -4.51 2.04
N ALA A 131 -13.07 -4.19 3.20
CA ALA A 131 -12.68 -4.80 4.48
C ALA A 131 -13.80 -5.54 5.23
N ASP A 132 -15.06 -5.40 4.81
CA ASP A 132 -16.22 -6.06 5.40
C ASP A 132 -17.05 -6.77 4.32
N SER A 133 -16.55 -7.88 3.76
CA SER A 133 -17.36 -8.98 3.20
C SER A 133 -16.47 -9.98 2.46
N GLU A 134 -15.97 -10.99 3.18
CA GLU A 134 -15.79 -12.32 2.58
C GLU A 134 -16.22 -13.35 3.63
N ASP A 135 -17.51 -13.67 3.52
CA ASP A 135 -18.20 -14.93 3.81
C ASP A 135 -17.40 -16.02 4.54
N PHE A 136 -17.68 -16.19 5.83
CA PHE A 136 -17.59 -17.51 6.45
C PHE A 136 -18.86 -18.27 6.06
N GLU A 137 -18.81 -18.92 4.90
CA GLU A 137 -19.84 -19.84 4.45
C GLU A 137 -20.00 -20.94 5.50
N THR A 138 -21.21 -21.01 6.05
CA THR A 138 -21.62 -22.02 7.01
C THR A 138 -21.64 -23.36 6.30
N VAL A 139 -20.71 -24.26 6.63
CA VAL A 139 -20.80 -25.65 6.17
C VAL A 139 -21.51 -26.45 7.26
N GLU A 140 -22.83 -26.50 7.16
CA GLU A 140 -23.64 -27.59 7.69
C GLU A 140 -23.50 -28.83 6.78
N THR A 141 -23.70 -30.01 7.40
CA THR A 141 -23.83 -31.38 6.86
C THR A 141 -22.51 -32.13 6.59
N PHE A 142 -22.28 -33.36 7.07
CA PHE A 142 -23.18 -34.43 7.56
C PHE A 142 -22.75 -35.00 8.91
#